data_AF-A0A0D2NZ94-F1
#
_entry.id   AF-A0A0D2NZ94-F1
#
_cell.length_a   1.000
_cell.length_b   1.000
_cell.length_c   1.000
_cell.angle_alpha   90.00
_cell.angle_beta   90.00
_cell.angle_gamma   90.00
#
_symmetry.space_group_name_H-M   'P 1'
#
loop_
_entity.id
_entity.type
_entity.pdbx_description
1 polymer ?
#
loop_
_entity_poly.entity_id
_entity_poly.type
_entity_poly.pdbx_seq_one_letter_code
_entity_poly.pdbx_strand_id
1 'polypeptide(L)'
;MSSFSTPAAATFALSKEQAHAIVEKHITTQVKPVVWQVTEMDSIGYSYSSSARTYVVDLAPPEHSAPSASCFIVLKSPTVPDPLDSYFPNALPVVHKLLSQIHSNTDIPIADPILDTTRTLLPYDILFCPPSPITYGNFISLANARKSGLLTAQDAALVDLQIGAFFGQLHSRVQNDWFGAPQLGEPADPSYSWQETFALLLETLLAELEVAGVVLPYADIRRHLARAIAFFLFDDVEVPSLVWLTGSEDDVYIALPSHPATKSHGIAAILPNAAHALWGDPLLESFFLPPAPSAAMLEGYIESGGAPLIVFPRQKTKRIWYSLFLGLLTLKERRSSSVEMDQQPALDLIQKSVETLADAPLY
;
A
#
# COMPACT_ATOMS: atom_id res chain seq x y z
N MET A 1 24.97 33.52 7.32
CA MET A 1 23.73 32.76 7.08
C MET A 1 23.74 32.33 5.63
N SER A 2 24.39 31.21 5.36
CA SER A 2 24.49 30.58 4.06
C SER A 2 23.15 29.90 3.78
N SER A 3 22.44 30.39 2.76
CA SER A 3 21.22 29.79 2.25
C SER A 3 21.55 28.41 1.67
N PHE A 4 21.16 27.34 2.36
CA PHE A 4 21.10 26.02 1.77
C PHE A 4 20.00 26.04 0.72
N SER A 5 20.39 26.11 -0.55
CA SER A 5 19.52 25.77 -1.66
C SER A 5 19.21 24.29 -1.54
N THR A 6 17.99 23.95 -1.16
CA THR A 6 17.47 22.58 -1.28
C THR A 6 17.68 22.13 -2.73
N PRO A 7 18.33 20.99 -3.00
CA PRO A 7 18.47 20.49 -4.36
C PRO A 7 17.07 20.33 -4.95
N ALA A 8 16.87 20.88 -6.16
CA ALA A 8 15.63 20.71 -6.89
C ALA A 8 15.29 19.21 -6.93
N ALA A 9 14.14 18.83 -6.38
CA ALA A 9 13.68 17.45 -6.37
C ALA A 9 13.70 16.94 -7.82
N ALA A 10 14.57 15.96 -8.10
CA ALA A 10 14.69 15.40 -9.43
C ALA A 10 13.33 14.84 -9.84
N THR A 11 12.83 15.25 -11.00
CA THR A 11 11.54 14.81 -11.50
C THR A 11 11.59 13.31 -11.77
N PHE A 12 10.81 12.53 -11.02
CA PHE A 12 10.63 11.10 -11.22
C PHE A 12 9.82 10.91 -12.51
N ALA A 13 10.48 10.77 -13.65
CA ALA A 13 9.83 10.46 -14.91
C ALA A 13 10.57 9.34 -15.63
N LEU A 14 9.87 8.25 -15.94
CA LEU A 14 10.41 7.13 -16.70
C LEU A 14 10.16 7.36 -18.20
N SER A 15 11.21 7.59 -18.97
CA SER A 15 11.10 7.69 -20.43
C SER A 15 10.85 6.32 -21.07
N LYS A 16 10.34 6.34 -22.31
CA LYS A 16 10.10 5.11 -23.08
C LYS A 16 11.39 4.34 -23.34
N GLU A 17 12.49 5.03 -23.61
CA GLU A 17 13.82 4.47 -23.85
C GLU A 17 14.39 3.84 -22.57
N GLN A 18 14.19 4.49 -21.42
CA GLN A 18 14.59 3.97 -20.13
C GLN A 18 13.79 2.71 -19.78
N ALA A 19 12.47 2.73 -19.96
CA ALA A 19 11.62 1.55 -19.79
C ALA A 19 12.08 0.40 -20.71
N HIS A 20 12.43 0.70 -21.96
CA HIS A 20 12.95 -0.30 -22.89
C HIS A 20 14.25 -0.94 -22.39
N ALA A 21 15.18 -0.14 -21.88
CA ALA A 21 16.44 -0.66 -21.31
C ALA A 21 16.21 -1.55 -20.07
N ILE A 22 15.24 -1.22 -19.22
CA ILE A 22 14.86 -2.05 -18.06
C ILE A 22 14.26 -3.38 -18.53
N VAL A 23 13.27 -3.31 -19.42
CA VAL A 23 12.62 -4.49 -20.01
C VAL A 23 13.66 -5.39 -20.67
N GLU A 24 14.57 -4.81 -21.45
CA GLU A 24 15.64 -5.52 -22.12
C GLU A 24 16.62 -6.21 -21.17
N LYS A 25 16.93 -5.58 -20.03
CA LYS A 25 17.84 -6.12 -19.00
C LYS A 25 17.23 -7.32 -18.26
N HIS A 26 15.94 -7.26 -17.97
CA HIS A 26 15.29 -8.21 -17.04
C HIS A 26 14.49 -9.32 -17.74
N ILE A 27 14.03 -9.11 -18.97
CA ILE A 27 13.38 -10.17 -19.75
C ILE A 27 14.44 -11.00 -20.47
N THR A 28 14.55 -12.28 -20.09
CA THR A 28 15.55 -13.23 -20.61
C THR A 28 15.04 -14.06 -21.80
N THR A 29 13.85 -13.77 -22.33
CA THR A 29 13.28 -14.50 -23.46
C THR A 29 14.07 -14.25 -24.75
N GLN A 30 14.09 -15.25 -25.65
CA GLN A 30 14.79 -15.15 -26.93
C GLN A 30 14.22 -14.04 -27.83
N VAL A 31 12.91 -13.83 -27.76
CA VAL A 31 12.21 -12.73 -28.45
C VAL A 31 11.99 -11.62 -27.44
N LYS A 32 12.69 -10.49 -27.61
CA LYS A 32 12.54 -9.34 -26.73
C LYS A 32 11.30 -8.53 -27.14
N PRO A 33 10.37 -8.24 -26.22
CA PRO A 33 9.25 -7.38 -26.53
C PRO A 33 9.70 -5.93 -26.74
N VAL A 34 8.94 -5.20 -27.55
CA VAL A 34 9.12 -3.76 -27.75
C VAL A 34 8.21 -3.01 -26.78
N VAL A 35 8.75 -1.97 -26.14
CA VAL A 35 7.93 -1.08 -25.31
C VAL A 35 7.02 -0.28 -26.22
N TRP A 36 5.71 -0.45 -26.04
CA TRP A 36 4.68 0.26 -26.80
C TRP A 36 4.38 1.61 -26.16
N GLN A 37 4.05 1.60 -24.87
CA GLN A 37 3.65 2.76 -24.09
C GLN A 37 4.14 2.61 -22.65
N VAL A 38 4.44 3.75 -22.03
CA VAL A 38 4.72 3.87 -20.60
C VAL A 38 3.67 4.81 -20.02
N THR A 39 2.97 4.36 -19.00
CA THR A 39 1.95 5.15 -18.31
C THR A 39 2.25 5.15 -16.82
N GLU A 40 2.36 6.34 -16.23
CA GLU A 40 2.45 6.47 -14.78
C GLU A 40 1.10 6.14 -14.14
N MET A 41 1.13 5.37 -13.06
CA MET A 41 -0.07 5.02 -12.31
C MET A 41 -0.33 6.11 -11.29
N ASP A 42 -1.46 6.80 -11.44
CA ASP A 42 -1.89 7.82 -10.49
C ASP A 42 -2.34 7.16 -9.17
N SER A 43 -1.46 7.14 -8.17
CA SER A 43 -1.83 6.78 -6.80
C SER A 43 -2.46 8.00 -6.11
N ILE A 44 -3.77 8.18 -6.28
CA ILE A 44 -4.51 9.32 -5.71
C ILE A 44 -5.07 8.99 -4.30
N GLY A 45 -5.24 7.70 -4.00
CA GLY A 45 -5.76 7.18 -2.74
C GLY A 45 -4.75 7.25 -1.58
N TYR A 46 -4.86 6.28 -0.67
CA TYR A 46 -3.96 6.16 0.50
C TYR A 46 -2.57 5.63 0.13
N SER A 47 -2.45 4.95 -1.01
CA SER A 47 -1.22 4.29 -1.46
C SER A 47 -0.18 5.23 -2.06
N TYR A 48 -0.51 6.53 -2.18
CA TYR A 48 0.45 7.53 -2.61
C TYR A 48 1.71 7.48 -1.73
N SER A 49 2.88 7.44 -2.38
CA SER A 49 4.13 7.73 -1.70
C SER A 49 4.92 8.81 -2.43
N SER A 50 5.46 9.77 -1.68
CA SER A 50 6.33 10.81 -2.24
C SER A 50 7.66 10.23 -2.74
N SER A 51 8.06 9.06 -2.24
CA SER A 51 9.38 8.46 -2.50
C SER A 51 9.43 7.49 -3.68
N ALA A 52 8.27 7.04 -4.18
CA ALA A 52 8.18 6.01 -5.21
C ALA A 52 7.17 6.38 -6.30
N ARG A 53 7.40 5.85 -7.51
CA ARG A 53 6.48 5.95 -8.65
C ARG A 53 6.30 4.59 -9.29
N THR A 54 5.06 4.28 -9.66
CA THR A 54 4.70 3.02 -10.32
C THR A 54 4.29 3.31 -11.76
N TYR A 55 4.83 2.55 -12.70
CA TYR A 55 4.53 2.66 -14.12
C TYR A 55 3.98 1.34 -14.63
N VAL A 56 2.99 1.41 -15.51
CA VAL A 56 2.59 0.31 -16.40
C VAL A 56 3.30 0.49 -17.73
N VAL A 57 3.92 -0.58 -18.21
CA VAL A 57 4.62 -0.61 -19.49
C VAL A 57 3.95 -1.63 -20.39
N ASP A 58 3.25 -1.15 -21.41
CA ASP A 58 2.66 -1.99 -22.44
C ASP A 58 3.74 -2.51 -23.38
N LEU A 59 3.66 -3.80 -23.69
CA LEU A 59 4.63 -4.56 -24.47
C LEU A 59 3.98 -5.15 -25.71
N ALA A 60 4.64 -4.97 -26.86
CA ALA A 60 4.24 -5.53 -28.14
C ALA A 60 5.26 -6.57 -28.64
N PRO A 61 4.83 -7.63 -29.36
CA PRO A 61 5.74 -8.51 -30.07
C PRO A 61 6.52 -7.74 -31.14
N PRO A 62 7.77 -8.11 -31.45
CA PRO A 62 8.58 -7.39 -32.45
C PRO A 62 8.00 -7.39 -33.87
N GLU A 63 7.14 -8.37 -34.20
CA GLU A 63 6.58 -8.53 -35.55
C GLU A 63 5.16 -7.92 -35.75
N HIS A 64 4.50 -7.36 -34.71
CA HIS A 64 3.07 -6.98 -34.77
C HIS A 64 2.67 -5.65 -34.11
N SER A 65 1.42 -5.26 -34.44
CA SER A 65 0.80 -3.92 -34.50
C SER A 65 0.02 -3.45 -33.25
N ALA A 66 0.06 -4.19 -32.15
CA ALA A 66 -0.66 -3.83 -30.91
C ALA A 66 0.01 -4.45 -29.66
N PRO A 67 -0.13 -3.82 -28.49
CA PRO A 67 0.35 -4.40 -27.23
C PRO A 67 -0.43 -5.68 -26.88
N SER A 68 0.27 -6.67 -26.33
CA SER A 68 -0.30 -7.97 -25.94
C SER A 68 -0.07 -8.32 -24.47
N ALA A 69 0.79 -7.57 -23.78
CA ALA A 69 1.11 -7.78 -22.39
C ALA A 69 1.51 -6.45 -21.73
N SER A 70 1.53 -6.41 -20.40
CA SER A 70 1.96 -5.29 -19.59
C SER A 70 2.86 -5.80 -18.49
N CYS A 71 3.89 -5.04 -18.14
CA CYS A 71 4.64 -5.21 -16.90
C CYS A 71 4.49 -3.97 -16.01
N PHE A 72 4.84 -4.10 -14.74
CA PHE A 72 4.89 -2.97 -13.80
C PHE A 72 6.34 -2.66 -13.44
N ILE A 73 6.66 -1.37 -13.34
CA ILE A 73 7.97 -0.88 -12.91
C ILE A 73 7.76 0.10 -11.76
N VAL A 74 8.33 -0.19 -10.60
CA VAL A 74 8.39 0.75 -9.49
C VAL A 74 9.78 1.35 -9.42
N LEU A 75 9.86 2.69 -9.48
CA LEU A 75 11.08 3.44 -9.25
C LEU A 75 11.04 4.03 -7.85
N LYS A 76 12.13 3.89 -7.09
CA LYS A 76 12.29 4.54 -5.80
C LYS A 76 13.65 5.19 -5.70
N SER A 77 13.67 6.42 -5.20
CA SER A 77 14.94 7.06 -4.89
C SER A 77 15.64 6.30 -3.76
N PRO A 78 16.97 6.13 -3.85
CA PRO A 78 17.70 5.44 -2.80
C PRO A 78 17.56 6.23 -1.50
N THR A 79 16.86 5.65 -0.53
CA THR A 79 16.66 6.31 0.77
C THR A 79 18.02 6.38 1.46
N VAL A 80 18.54 7.59 1.67
CA VAL A 80 19.51 7.82 2.74
C VAL A 80 18.65 8.00 3.99
N PRO A 81 18.70 7.10 4.97
CA PRO A 81 17.97 7.30 6.22
C PRO A 81 18.45 8.62 6.81
N ASP A 82 17.57 9.62 6.90
CA ASP A 82 17.85 10.79 7.71
C ASP A 82 17.77 10.32 9.17
N PRO A 83 18.84 10.47 9.97
CA PRO A 83 18.81 10.10 11.38
C PRO A 83 17.75 10.85 12.20
N LEU A 84 17.13 11.91 11.66
CA LEU A 84 16.06 12.67 12.31
C LEU A 84 14.63 12.19 11.98
N ASP A 85 14.43 11.46 10.89
CA ASP A 85 13.13 10.89 10.53
C ASP A 85 13.10 9.44 11.04
N SER A 86 12.12 9.08 11.86
CA SER A 86 12.04 7.75 12.46
C SER A 86 11.00 6.84 11.79
N TYR A 87 10.11 7.38 10.95
CA TYR A 87 9.20 6.59 10.11
C TYR A 87 9.44 6.84 8.61
N PHE A 88 9.80 5.81 7.87
CA PHE A 88 10.01 5.89 6.42
C PHE A 88 9.24 4.83 5.65
N PRO A 89 8.82 5.10 4.40
CA PRO A 89 8.30 4.06 3.53
C PRO A 89 9.36 2.98 3.26
N ASN A 90 8.95 1.72 3.28
CA ASN A 90 9.76 0.52 3.04
C ASN A 90 10.65 0.66 1.80
N ALA A 91 11.94 0.38 1.94
CA ALA A 91 12.86 0.34 0.81
C ALA A 91 12.51 -0.80 -0.16
N LEU A 92 12.86 -0.67 -1.45
CA LEU A 92 12.53 -1.70 -2.44
C LEU A 92 13.07 -3.10 -2.13
N PRO A 93 14.24 -3.30 -1.49
CA PRO A 93 14.65 -4.62 -1.04
C PRO A 93 13.67 -5.28 -0.06
N VAL A 94 13.09 -4.48 0.84
CA VAL A 94 12.07 -4.96 1.79
C VAL A 94 10.78 -5.27 1.05
N VAL A 95 10.32 -4.36 0.18
CA VAL A 95 9.12 -4.57 -0.66
C VAL A 95 9.25 -5.83 -1.51
N HIS A 96 10.41 -6.05 -2.16
CA HIS A 96 10.71 -7.25 -2.92
C HIS A 96 10.56 -8.51 -2.06
N LYS A 97 11.19 -8.55 -0.87
CA LYS A 97 11.07 -9.68 0.07
C LYS A 97 9.61 -9.95 0.42
N LEU A 98 8.84 -8.92 0.75
CA LEU A 98 7.42 -9.05 1.09
C LEU A 98 6.60 -9.60 -0.08
N LEU A 99 6.76 -9.04 -1.27
CA LEU A 99 6.02 -9.49 -2.46
C LEU A 99 6.38 -10.93 -2.84
N SER A 100 7.65 -11.34 -2.76
CA SER A 100 8.05 -12.74 -2.97
C SER A 100 7.47 -13.68 -1.90
N GLN A 101 7.38 -13.24 -0.63
CA GLN A 101 6.69 -13.99 0.42
C GLN A 101 5.19 -14.11 0.13
N ILE A 102 4.53 -13.04 -0.29
CA ILE A 102 3.11 -13.06 -0.67
C ILE A 102 2.90 -14.03 -1.84
N HIS A 103 3.70 -13.90 -2.91
CA HIS A 103 3.63 -14.77 -4.08
C HIS A 103 3.81 -16.26 -3.74
N SER A 104 4.74 -16.58 -2.84
CA SER A 104 5.06 -17.97 -2.49
C SER A 104 4.03 -18.63 -1.56
N ASN A 105 3.25 -17.84 -0.82
CA ASN A 105 2.37 -18.35 0.25
C ASN A 105 0.88 -18.10 -0.02
N THR A 106 0.51 -17.37 -1.07
CA THR A 106 -0.87 -16.96 -1.33
C THR A 106 -1.23 -17.09 -2.81
N ASP A 107 -2.53 -17.05 -3.10
CA ASP A 107 -3.10 -17.02 -4.45
C ASP A 107 -3.31 -15.58 -4.95
N ILE A 108 -2.74 -14.58 -4.28
CA ILE A 108 -2.85 -13.18 -4.64
C ILE A 108 -2.12 -12.96 -5.98
N PRO A 109 -2.75 -12.28 -6.98
CA PRO A 109 -2.21 -12.14 -8.33
C PRO A 109 -1.09 -11.09 -8.40
N ILE A 110 -0.01 -11.34 -7.67
CA ILE A 110 1.23 -10.57 -7.67
C ILE A 110 2.28 -11.43 -8.40
N ALA A 111 2.87 -10.88 -9.45
CA ALA A 111 3.98 -11.53 -10.15
C ALA A 111 5.25 -11.50 -9.28
N ASP A 112 6.08 -12.54 -9.38
CA ASP A 112 7.36 -12.58 -8.68
C ASP A 112 8.27 -11.44 -9.17
N PRO A 113 8.55 -10.43 -8.34
CA PRO A 113 9.26 -9.24 -8.78
C PRO A 113 10.76 -9.48 -8.89
N ILE A 114 11.42 -8.68 -9.72
CA ILE A 114 12.87 -8.63 -9.88
C ILE A 114 13.35 -7.31 -9.32
N LEU A 115 14.25 -7.36 -8.33
CA LEU A 115 14.89 -6.18 -7.76
C LEU A 115 16.20 -5.85 -8.46
N ASP A 116 16.37 -4.58 -8.84
CA ASP A 116 17.61 -4.04 -9.38
C ASP A 116 18.03 -2.77 -8.61
N THR A 117 19.04 -2.93 -7.76
CA THR A 117 19.67 -1.85 -6.99
C THR A 117 21.04 -1.46 -7.54
N THR A 118 21.44 -1.96 -8.72
CA THR A 118 22.77 -1.66 -9.28
C THR A 118 22.89 -0.21 -9.73
N ARG A 119 21.74 0.43 -10.00
CA ARG A 119 21.64 1.83 -10.48
C ARG A 119 22.45 2.07 -11.76
N THR A 120 22.66 1.03 -12.55
CA THR A 120 23.43 1.11 -13.80
C THR A 120 22.61 1.70 -14.93
N LEU A 121 21.29 1.49 -14.92
CA LEU A 121 20.37 2.02 -15.93
C LEU A 121 19.86 3.41 -15.54
N LEU A 122 19.51 3.59 -14.27
CA LEU A 122 18.92 4.78 -13.69
C LEU A 122 19.53 5.06 -12.31
N PRO A 123 19.55 6.31 -11.85
CA PRO A 123 20.01 6.66 -10.49
C PRO A 123 18.98 6.29 -9.40
N TYR A 124 18.15 5.28 -9.64
CA TYR A 124 17.05 4.85 -8.78
C TYR A 124 17.14 3.34 -8.55
N ASP A 125 16.61 2.89 -7.42
CA ASP A 125 16.35 1.46 -7.23
C ASP A 125 15.09 1.10 -8.03
N ILE A 126 15.10 -0.06 -8.67
CA ILE A 126 14.04 -0.52 -9.59
C ILE A 126 13.46 -1.83 -9.07
N LEU A 127 12.14 -1.91 -9.03
CA LEU A 127 11.40 -3.16 -8.84
C LEU A 127 10.61 -3.44 -10.12
N PHE A 128 10.97 -4.51 -10.83
CA PHE A 128 10.37 -4.91 -12.09
C PHE A 128 9.46 -6.12 -11.87
N CYS A 129 8.16 -5.98 -12.11
CA CYS A 129 7.22 -7.11 -12.10
C CYS A 129 7.06 -7.65 -13.52
N PRO A 130 7.31 -8.95 -13.77
CA PRO A 130 7.27 -9.54 -15.10
C PRO A 130 5.97 -9.33 -15.88
N PRO A 131 6.00 -9.45 -17.22
CA PRO A 131 4.81 -9.25 -18.05
C PRO A 131 3.69 -10.24 -17.75
N SER A 132 2.47 -9.72 -17.70
CA SER A 132 1.21 -10.47 -17.63
C SER A 132 0.39 -10.22 -18.92
N PRO A 133 -0.42 -11.18 -19.40
CA PRO A 133 -1.23 -11.03 -20.63
C PRO A 133 -2.45 -10.10 -20.43
N ILE A 134 -2.18 -8.89 -19.93
CA ILE A 134 -3.12 -7.78 -19.74
C ILE A 134 -2.49 -6.52 -20.35
N THR A 135 -3.28 -5.57 -20.81
CA THR A 135 -2.78 -4.29 -21.35
C THR A 135 -3.47 -3.13 -20.65
N TYR A 136 -2.82 -1.96 -20.55
CA TYR A 136 -3.33 -0.81 -19.81
C TYR A 136 -4.75 -0.38 -20.22
N GLY A 137 -5.11 -0.53 -21.50
CA GLY A 137 -6.46 -0.23 -22.01
C GLY A 137 -7.55 -1.27 -21.67
N ASN A 138 -7.18 -2.40 -21.08
CA ASN A 138 -8.09 -3.51 -20.78
C ASN A 138 -8.34 -3.72 -19.28
N PHE A 139 -7.89 -2.80 -18.44
CA PHE A 139 -8.20 -2.80 -17.02
C PHE A 139 -8.50 -1.41 -16.50
N ILE A 140 -9.15 -1.35 -15.35
CA ILE A 140 -9.48 -0.11 -14.64
C ILE A 140 -9.40 -0.36 -13.14
N SER A 141 -9.01 0.65 -12.36
CA SER A 141 -9.04 0.56 -10.90
C SER A 141 -10.47 0.29 -10.41
N LEU A 142 -10.62 -0.51 -9.35
CA LEU A 142 -11.90 -0.86 -8.76
C LEU A 142 -12.71 0.38 -8.34
N ALA A 143 -12.04 1.38 -7.77
CA ALA A 143 -12.68 2.65 -7.39
C ALA A 143 -13.36 3.33 -8.59
N ASN A 144 -12.63 3.51 -9.70
CA ASN A 144 -13.19 4.09 -10.93
C ASN A 144 -14.26 3.21 -11.58
N ALA A 145 -14.13 1.87 -11.52
CA ALA A 145 -15.16 0.96 -12.02
C ALA A 145 -16.49 1.12 -11.28
N ARG A 146 -16.43 1.24 -9.94
CA ARG A 146 -17.59 1.48 -9.09
C ARG A 146 -18.21 2.85 -9.35
N LYS A 147 -17.38 3.90 -9.36
CA LYS A 147 -17.81 5.27 -9.63
C LYS A 147 -18.49 5.43 -10.98
N SER A 148 -18.02 4.68 -11.99
CA SER A 148 -18.55 4.71 -13.36
C SER A 148 -19.74 3.77 -13.57
N GLY A 149 -20.15 3.00 -12.55
CA GLY A 149 -21.25 2.05 -12.65
C GLY A 149 -20.99 0.87 -13.59
N LEU A 150 -19.72 0.51 -13.82
CA LEU A 150 -19.34 -0.59 -14.74
C LEU A 150 -19.59 -1.98 -14.12
N LEU A 151 -19.61 -2.06 -12.79
CA LEU A 151 -19.83 -3.31 -12.08
C LEU A 151 -21.32 -3.51 -11.77
N THR A 152 -21.83 -4.69 -12.13
CA THR A 152 -23.12 -5.16 -11.59
C THR A 152 -22.98 -5.42 -10.08
N ALA A 153 -24.11 -5.46 -9.35
CA ALA A 153 -24.08 -5.81 -7.93
C ALA A 153 -23.48 -7.20 -7.67
N GLN A 154 -23.70 -8.14 -8.60
CA GLN A 154 -23.12 -9.48 -8.53
C GLN A 154 -21.60 -9.45 -8.76
N ASP A 155 -21.12 -8.75 -9.79
CA ASP A 155 -19.68 -8.62 -10.05
C ASP A 155 -18.97 -7.93 -8.88
N ALA A 156 -19.57 -6.86 -8.33
CA ALA A 156 -19.02 -6.15 -7.19
C ALA A 156 -18.88 -7.06 -5.96
N ALA A 157 -19.90 -7.90 -5.68
CA ALA A 157 -19.85 -8.86 -4.58
C ALA A 157 -18.80 -9.96 -4.82
N LEU A 158 -18.62 -10.44 -6.06
CA LEU A 158 -17.59 -11.43 -6.38
C LEU A 158 -16.18 -10.85 -6.23
N VAL A 159 -15.96 -9.61 -6.67
CA VAL A 159 -14.69 -8.91 -6.46
C VAL A 159 -14.42 -8.70 -4.98
N ASP A 160 -15.42 -8.28 -4.20
CA ASP A 160 -15.29 -8.13 -2.75
C ASP A 160 -14.95 -9.45 -2.06
N LEU A 161 -15.63 -10.55 -2.44
CA LEU A 161 -15.34 -11.89 -1.94
C LEU A 161 -13.88 -12.28 -2.22
N GLN A 162 -13.38 -11.99 -3.42
CA GLN A 162 -12.00 -12.27 -3.81
C GLN A 162 -10.99 -11.41 -3.04
N ILE A 163 -11.26 -10.11 -2.83
CA ILE A 163 -10.41 -9.23 -2.00
C ILE A 163 -10.38 -9.72 -0.56
N GLY A 164 -11.54 -10.10 -0.01
CA GLY A 164 -11.65 -10.74 1.29
C GLY A 164 -10.74 -11.95 1.39
N ALA A 165 -10.87 -12.87 0.42
CA ALA A 165 -10.04 -14.07 0.35
C ALA A 165 -8.55 -13.74 0.34
N PHE A 166 -8.13 -12.75 -0.45
CA PHE A 166 -6.73 -12.31 -0.49
C PHE A 166 -6.23 -11.83 0.88
N PHE A 167 -6.98 -10.96 1.58
CA PHE A 167 -6.59 -10.56 2.94
C PHE A 167 -6.58 -11.74 3.93
N GLY A 168 -7.51 -12.70 3.78
CA GLY A 168 -7.57 -13.87 4.64
C GLY A 168 -6.30 -14.71 4.50
N GLN A 169 -5.84 -14.91 3.26
CA GLN A 169 -4.59 -15.61 2.98
C GLN A 169 -3.36 -14.79 3.42
N LEU A 170 -3.34 -13.48 3.15
CA LEU A 170 -2.26 -12.59 3.55
C LEU A 170 -2.00 -12.68 5.05
N HIS A 171 -3.05 -12.48 5.86
CA HIS A 171 -2.92 -12.42 7.32
C HIS A 171 -2.65 -13.78 7.96
N SER A 172 -3.09 -14.89 7.34
CA SER A 172 -2.95 -16.24 7.90
C SER A 172 -1.69 -16.97 7.42
N ARG A 173 -1.21 -16.72 6.20
CA ARG A 173 -0.13 -17.48 5.56
C ARG A 173 1.18 -16.71 5.46
N VAL A 174 1.16 -15.38 5.54
CA VAL A 174 2.37 -14.55 5.57
C VAL A 174 2.61 -14.11 7.01
N GLN A 175 3.39 -14.91 7.74
CA GLN A 175 3.60 -14.76 9.18
C GLN A 175 4.99 -14.19 9.50
N ASN A 176 5.11 -13.62 10.70
CA ASN A 176 6.35 -13.11 11.28
C ASN A 176 6.32 -13.33 12.80
N ASP A 177 7.45 -13.15 13.49
CA ASP A 177 7.52 -13.35 14.94
C ASP A 177 7.47 -12.04 15.74
N TRP A 178 7.60 -10.88 15.08
CA TRP A 178 7.62 -9.56 15.72
C TRP A 178 6.70 -8.56 15.02
N PHE A 179 6.30 -7.52 15.75
CA PHE A 179 5.53 -6.40 15.24
C PHE A 179 6.43 -5.27 14.70
N GLY A 180 5.85 -4.42 13.85
CA GLY A 180 6.45 -3.16 13.39
C GLY A 180 6.89 -3.17 11.93
N ALA A 181 7.83 -2.28 11.61
CA ALA A 181 8.31 -2.12 10.24
C ALA A 181 9.02 -3.39 9.74
N PRO A 182 8.75 -3.86 8.51
CA PRO A 182 9.41 -5.04 7.96
C PRO A 182 10.90 -4.78 7.70
N GLN A 183 11.72 -5.80 7.94
CA GLN A 183 13.17 -5.74 7.75
C GLN A 183 13.67 -6.96 6.96
N LEU A 184 14.85 -6.82 6.34
CA LEU A 184 15.46 -7.92 5.58
C LEU A 184 15.86 -9.10 6.49
N GLY A 185 16.18 -8.82 7.76
CA GLY A 185 16.40 -9.82 8.80
C GLY A 185 15.60 -9.50 10.06
N GLU A 186 15.80 -10.28 11.10
CA GLU A 186 15.28 -9.99 12.43
C GLU A 186 15.91 -8.69 12.97
N PRO A 187 15.12 -7.76 13.52
CA PRO A 187 15.63 -6.53 14.13
C PRO A 187 16.50 -6.86 15.35
N ALA A 188 17.41 -5.94 15.70
CA ALA A 188 18.24 -6.10 16.90
C ALA A 188 17.42 -6.10 18.20
N ASP A 189 16.27 -5.41 18.20
CA ASP A 189 15.33 -5.33 19.31
C ASP A 189 13.91 -5.59 18.78
N PRO A 190 13.51 -6.87 18.60
CA PRO A 190 12.18 -7.23 18.12
C PRO A 190 11.11 -6.87 19.16
N SER A 191 10.05 -6.21 18.71
CA SER A 191 8.89 -5.92 19.55
C SER A 191 7.87 -7.05 19.48
N TYR A 192 7.48 -7.56 20.64
CA TYR A 192 6.46 -8.62 20.79
C TYR A 192 5.15 -8.08 21.38
N SER A 193 5.04 -6.76 21.57
CA SER A 193 3.84 -6.09 22.04
C SER A 193 3.29 -5.18 20.94
N TRP A 194 2.07 -5.47 20.50
CA TRP A 194 1.43 -4.60 19.52
C TRP A 194 1.13 -3.21 20.09
N GLN A 195 0.75 -3.12 21.37
CA GLN A 195 0.48 -1.85 22.02
C GLN A 195 1.70 -0.93 22.02
N GLU A 196 2.87 -1.45 22.41
CA GLU A 196 4.12 -0.68 22.43
C GLU A 196 4.53 -0.27 21.01
N THR A 197 4.42 -1.20 20.06
CA THR A 197 4.75 -0.94 18.65
C THR A 197 3.87 0.13 18.05
N PHE A 198 2.55 0.01 18.20
CA PHE A 198 1.60 0.97 17.64
C PHE A 198 1.76 2.36 18.27
N ALA A 199 1.93 2.42 19.60
CA ALA A 199 2.19 3.69 20.28
C ALA A 199 3.46 4.36 19.76
N LEU A 200 4.54 3.61 19.56
CA LEU A 200 5.80 4.14 19.02
C LEU A 200 5.64 4.64 17.59
N LEU A 201 4.97 3.87 16.72
CA LEU A 201 4.70 4.26 15.33
C LEU A 201 3.89 5.56 15.26
N LEU A 202 2.86 5.68 16.10
CA LEU A 202 1.98 6.84 16.15
C LEU A 202 2.70 8.08 16.72
N GLU A 203 3.39 7.95 17.85
CA GLU A 203 4.13 9.07 18.47
C GLU A 203 5.25 9.59 17.57
N THR A 204 5.95 8.67 16.89
CA THR A 204 6.94 9.03 15.86
C THR A 204 6.33 9.94 14.81
N LEU A 205 5.22 9.52 14.22
CA LEU A 205 4.56 10.26 13.16
C LEU A 205 4.01 11.61 13.64
N LEU A 206 3.49 11.67 14.86
CA LEU A 206 3.05 12.92 15.50
C LEU A 206 4.22 13.88 15.71
N ALA A 207 5.36 13.39 16.22
CA ALA A 207 6.55 14.19 16.46
C ALA A 207 7.10 14.78 15.16
N GLU A 208 7.16 13.99 14.09
CA GLU A 208 7.59 14.45 12.76
C GLU A 208 6.66 15.55 12.21
N LEU A 209 5.35 15.35 12.29
CA LEU A 209 4.38 16.36 11.85
C LEU A 209 4.44 17.64 12.71
N GLU A 210 4.70 17.51 14.01
CA GLU A 210 4.84 18.63 14.94
C GLU A 210 6.11 19.45 14.62
N VAL A 211 7.24 18.77 14.37
CA VAL A 211 8.49 19.40 13.91
C VAL A 211 8.31 20.07 12.54
N ALA A 212 7.53 19.46 11.64
CA ALA A 212 7.17 20.03 10.35
C ALA A 212 6.17 21.20 10.44
N GLY A 213 5.74 21.60 11.64
CA GLY A 213 4.88 22.75 11.89
C GLY A 213 3.42 22.54 11.48
N VAL A 214 2.96 21.29 11.36
CA VAL A 214 1.56 20.99 11.09
C VAL A 214 0.75 21.30 12.34
N VAL A 215 -0.37 22.01 12.19
CA VAL A 215 -1.23 22.38 13.32
C VAL A 215 -2.25 21.27 13.55
N LEU A 216 -2.02 20.43 14.55
CA LEU A 216 -2.93 19.37 14.99
C LEU A 216 -3.16 19.47 16.51
N PRO A 217 -4.25 18.88 17.06
CA PRO A 217 -4.50 18.84 18.49
C PRO A 217 -3.62 17.79 19.20
N TYR A 218 -2.30 17.93 19.13
CA TYR A 218 -1.32 16.95 19.63
C TYR A 218 -1.54 16.57 21.10
N ALA A 219 -1.80 17.55 21.96
CA ALA A 219 -2.04 17.31 23.38
C ALA A 219 -3.27 16.44 23.62
N ASP A 220 -4.34 16.63 22.84
CA ASP A 220 -5.56 15.83 22.95
C ASP A 220 -5.34 14.41 22.44
N ILE A 221 -4.67 14.27 21.29
CA ILE A 221 -4.31 12.95 20.73
C ILE A 221 -3.50 12.16 21.76
N ARG A 222 -2.41 12.73 22.30
CA ARG A 222 -1.54 12.08 23.28
C ARG A 222 -2.30 11.73 24.57
N ARG A 223 -3.18 12.62 25.04
CA ARG A 223 -4.05 12.37 26.20
C ARG A 223 -5.00 11.20 25.96
N HIS A 224 -5.63 11.13 24.79
CA HIS A 224 -6.50 10.01 24.43
C HIS A 224 -5.71 8.71 24.28
N LEU A 225 -4.48 8.77 23.75
CA LEU A 225 -3.61 7.60 23.57
C LEU A 225 -3.17 7.03 24.91
N ALA A 226 -2.71 7.88 25.83
CA ALA A 226 -2.33 7.48 27.18
C ALA A 226 -3.48 6.76 27.90
N ARG A 227 -4.71 7.24 27.70
CA ARG A 227 -5.93 6.59 28.18
C ARG A 227 -6.14 5.24 27.50
N ALA A 228 -6.04 5.14 26.17
CA ALA A 228 -6.19 3.87 25.46
C ALA A 228 -5.17 2.80 25.91
N ILE A 229 -3.92 3.21 26.15
CA ILE A 229 -2.86 2.34 26.69
C ILE A 229 -3.19 1.87 28.10
N ALA A 230 -3.65 2.77 28.98
CA ALA A 230 -4.02 2.43 30.35
C ALA A 230 -5.18 1.41 30.45
N PHE A 231 -6.02 1.33 29.41
CA PHE A 231 -7.12 0.37 29.28
C PHE A 231 -6.76 -0.83 28.38
N PHE A 232 -5.48 -1.04 28.05
CA PHE A 232 -5.00 -2.20 27.29
C PHE A 232 -5.73 -2.39 25.95
N LEU A 233 -6.10 -1.28 25.29
CA LEU A 233 -6.94 -1.30 24.10
C LEU A 233 -6.33 -2.12 22.95
N PHE A 234 -5.01 -2.21 22.90
CA PHE A 234 -4.26 -2.83 21.81
C PHE A 234 -3.64 -4.20 22.19
N ASP A 235 -3.76 -4.63 23.45
CA ASP A 235 -3.09 -5.85 23.97
C ASP A 235 -3.73 -7.16 23.48
N ASP A 236 -4.87 -7.09 22.80
CA ASP A 236 -5.56 -8.27 22.26
C ASP A 236 -5.03 -8.76 20.92
N VAL A 237 -3.97 -8.15 20.42
CA VAL A 237 -3.28 -8.55 19.21
C VAL A 237 -2.05 -9.35 19.61
N GLU A 238 -2.20 -10.67 19.59
CA GLU A 238 -1.15 -11.59 20.07
C GLU A 238 -0.20 -12.04 18.96
N VAL A 239 -0.62 -11.97 17.70
CA VAL A 239 0.15 -12.46 16.55
C VAL A 239 0.27 -11.37 15.49
N PRO A 240 1.48 -11.04 15.01
CA PRO A 240 1.67 -10.11 13.92
C PRO A 240 1.20 -10.71 12.58
N SER A 241 0.44 -9.92 11.82
CA SER A 241 0.08 -10.21 10.44
C SER A 241 0.69 -9.19 9.51
N LEU A 242 0.98 -9.58 8.25
CA LEU A 242 1.37 -8.61 7.24
C LEU A 242 0.17 -7.75 6.85
N VAL A 243 0.24 -6.46 7.16
CA VAL A 243 -0.79 -5.47 6.84
C VAL A 243 -0.30 -4.62 5.67
N TRP A 244 -1.09 -4.47 4.61
CA TRP A 244 -0.82 -3.59 3.48
C TRP A 244 -0.96 -2.10 3.88
N LEU A 245 -1.87 -1.79 4.80
CA LEU A 245 -2.11 -0.50 5.46
C LEU A 245 -2.63 0.59 4.53
N THR A 246 -1.88 0.94 3.50
CA THR A 246 -2.22 2.01 2.55
C THR A 246 -2.86 1.50 1.26
N GLY A 247 -2.96 0.17 1.08
CA GLY A 247 -3.65 -0.43 -0.06
C GLY A 247 -5.12 -0.08 -0.09
N SER A 248 -5.65 0.24 -1.26
CA SER A 248 -7.01 0.73 -1.45
C SER A 248 -7.62 0.21 -2.75
N GLU A 249 -8.89 0.57 -3.02
CA GLU A 249 -9.56 0.23 -4.29
C GLU A 249 -8.89 0.87 -5.52
N ASP A 250 -8.06 1.90 -5.33
CA ASP A 250 -7.26 2.50 -6.41
C ASP A 250 -6.09 1.60 -6.84
N ASP A 251 -5.70 0.65 -5.99
CA ASP A 251 -4.58 -0.27 -6.21
C ASP A 251 -5.01 -1.63 -6.75
N VAL A 252 -6.32 -1.89 -6.79
CA VAL A 252 -6.91 -3.13 -7.30
C VAL A 252 -7.49 -2.87 -8.68
N TYR A 253 -7.01 -3.58 -9.68
CA TYR A 253 -7.41 -3.41 -11.07
C TYR A 253 -8.26 -4.59 -11.53
N ILE A 254 -9.41 -4.28 -12.12
CA ILE A 254 -10.32 -5.28 -12.69
C ILE A 254 -10.17 -5.34 -14.20
N ALA A 255 -10.31 -6.54 -14.77
CA ALA A 255 -10.35 -6.72 -16.22
C ALA A 255 -11.65 -6.14 -16.80
N LEU A 256 -11.54 -5.43 -17.91
CA LEU A 256 -12.68 -4.98 -18.69
C LEU A 256 -13.18 -6.12 -19.61
N PRO A 257 -14.51 -6.28 -19.82
CA PRO A 257 -15.08 -7.36 -20.63
C PRO A 257 -14.76 -7.28 -22.14
N SER A 258 -14.01 -6.27 -22.57
CA SER A 258 -13.57 -6.08 -23.97
C SER A 258 -12.66 -7.21 -24.46
N HIS A 259 -12.13 -8.05 -23.57
CA HIS A 259 -11.36 -9.23 -23.94
C HIS A 259 -12.27 -10.45 -24.22
N PRO A 260 -12.13 -11.14 -25.37
CA PRO A 260 -13.04 -12.23 -25.78
C PRO A 260 -13.01 -13.46 -24.85
N ALA A 261 -12.03 -13.56 -23.95
CA ALA A 261 -11.91 -14.66 -22.98
C ALA A 261 -12.51 -14.35 -21.59
N THR A 262 -12.85 -13.10 -21.28
CA THR A 262 -13.39 -12.71 -19.96
C THR A 262 -14.91 -12.60 -20.02
N LYS A 263 -15.60 -13.57 -19.42
CA LYS A 263 -17.07 -13.54 -19.28
C LYS A 263 -17.56 -12.66 -18.13
N SER A 264 -16.70 -12.33 -17.16
CA SER A 264 -17.02 -11.54 -15.97
C SER A 264 -15.85 -10.63 -15.59
N HIS A 265 -16.16 -9.56 -14.86
CA HIS A 265 -15.15 -8.69 -14.25
C HIS A 265 -14.44 -9.48 -13.13
N GLY A 266 -13.12 -9.66 -13.26
CA GLY A 266 -12.29 -10.28 -12.23
C GLY A 266 -11.07 -9.41 -11.96
N ILE A 267 -10.39 -9.64 -10.82
CA ILE A 267 -9.16 -8.90 -10.49
C ILE A 267 -8.07 -9.30 -11.49
N ALA A 268 -7.63 -8.33 -12.30
CA ALA A 268 -6.60 -8.48 -13.31
C ALA A 268 -5.20 -8.28 -12.74
N ALA A 269 -5.05 -7.32 -11.83
CA ALA A 269 -3.78 -6.99 -11.20
C ALA A 269 -4.00 -6.30 -9.86
N ILE A 270 -2.98 -6.39 -9.00
CA ILE A 270 -2.85 -5.58 -7.80
C ILE A 270 -1.51 -4.86 -7.91
N LEU A 271 -1.49 -3.55 -7.66
CA LEU A 271 -0.25 -2.79 -7.75
C LEU A 271 0.78 -3.31 -6.73
N PRO A 272 2.05 -3.49 -7.12
CA PRO A 272 3.10 -4.02 -6.26
C PRO A 272 3.64 -2.96 -5.28
N ASN A 273 2.74 -2.24 -4.60
CA ASN A 273 3.08 -1.14 -3.72
C ASN A 273 2.91 -1.55 -2.26
N ALA A 274 4.01 -1.91 -1.59
CA ALA A 274 4.03 -2.18 -0.16
C ALA A 274 4.81 -1.11 0.62
N ALA A 275 4.73 0.15 0.20
CA ALA A 275 5.52 1.25 0.75
C ALA A 275 5.32 1.43 2.26
N HIS A 276 4.10 1.20 2.78
CA HIS A 276 3.80 1.35 4.20
C HIS A 276 3.33 0.05 4.86
N ALA A 277 3.56 -1.09 4.20
CA ALA A 277 3.21 -2.38 4.77
C ALA A 277 3.99 -2.64 6.06
N LEU A 278 3.35 -3.28 7.03
CA LEU A 278 3.94 -3.54 8.36
C LEU A 278 3.44 -4.85 8.97
N TRP A 279 4.12 -5.30 10.01
CA TRP A 279 3.69 -6.42 10.85
C TRP A 279 2.83 -5.88 12.00
N GLY A 280 1.53 -6.16 11.97
CA GLY A 280 0.59 -5.51 12.88
C GLY A 280 -0.76 -6.22 12.99
N ASP A 281 -1.72 -5.50 13.56
CA ASP A 281 -3.11 -5.94 13.64
C ASP A 281 -3.76 -5.92 12.24
N PRO A 282 -4.32 -7.03 11.72
CA PRO A 282 -5.14 -7.07 10.50
C PRO A 282 -6.19 -5.95 10.42
N LEU A 283 -6.70 -5.53 11.57
CA LEU A 283 -7.68 -4.47 11.68
C LEU A 283 -7.08 -3.10 11.34
N LEU A 284 -5.80 -2.96 10.96
CA LEU A 284 -5.25 -1.72 10.38
C LEU A 284 -5.59 -1.54 8.89
N GLU A 285 -6.04 -2.58 8.19
CA GLU A 285 -6.25 -2.48 6.74
C GLU A 285 -7.26 -1.39 6.36
N SER A 286 -6.91 -0.62 5.33
CA SER A 286 -7.76 0.47 4.85
C SER A 286 -9.09 -0.06 4.30
N PHE A 287 -9.09 -1.27 3.71
CA PHE A 287 -10.29 -1.94 3.20
C PHE A 287 -11.33 -2.26 4.27
N PHE A 288 -10.93 -2.30 5.54
CA PHE A 288 -11.89 -2.52 6.61
C PHE A 288 -12.45 -1.18 7.13
N LEU A 289 -11.87 -0.02 6.76
CA LEU A 289 -12.23 1.33 7.26
C LEU A 289 -13.63 1.75 6.84
N PRO A 290 -14.33 2.58 7.64
CA PRO A 290 -15.66 3.04 7.29
C PRO A 290 -15.71 3.57 5.84
N PRO A 291 -16.70 3.13 5.03
CA PRO A 291 -17.77 2.20 5.36
C PRO A 291 -17.25 0.77 5.58
N ALA A 292 -17.76 0.10 6.63
CA ALA A 292 -17.34 -1.26 6.98
C ALA A 292 -17.33 -2.22 5.76
N PRO A 293 -16.45 -3.23 5.76
CA PRO A 293 -16.32 -4.14 4.62
C PRO A 293 -17.66 -4.81 4.30
N SER A 294 -17.89 -5.07 3.01
CA SER A 294 -19.12 -5.73 2.58
C SER A 294 -19.22 -7.15 3.14
N ALA A 295 -20.44 -7.68 3.18
CA ALA A 295 -20.67 -9.04 3.67
C ALA A 295 -19.88 -10.08 2.86
N ALA A 296 -19.79 -9.90 1.55
CA ALA A 296 -19.02 -10.77 0.66
C ALA A 296 -17.52 -10.71 0.98
N MET A 297 -16.96 -9.52 1.23
CA MET A 297 -15.57 -9.40 1.64
C MET A 297 -15.29 -10.10 2.97
N LEU A 298 -16.18 -9.94 3.97
CA LEU A 298 -16.04 -10.62 5.25
C LEU A 298 -16.12 -12.15 5.13
N GLU A 299 -17.03 -12.65 4.28
CA GLU A 299 -17.17 -14.07 3.99
C GLU A 299 -15.87 -14.63 3.40
N GLY A 300 -15.35 -14.01 2.34
CA GLY A 300 -14.11 -14.46 1.69
C GLY A 300 -12.91 -14.40 2.62
N TYR A 301 -12.84 -13.37 3.46
CA TYR A 301 -11.80 -13.19 4.47
C TYR A 301 -11.77 -14.35 5.48
N ILE A 302 -12.93 -14.70 6.05
CA ILE A 302 -13.02 -15.78 7.04
C ILE A 302 -12.77 -17.15 6.39
N GLU A 303 -13.38 -17.41 5.24
CA GLU A 303 -13.23 -18.70 4.53
C GLU A 303 -11.78 -18.97 4.09
N SER A 304 -10.98 -17.91 3.90
CA SER A 304 -9.58 -18.02 3.49
C SER A 304 -8.58 -17.98 4.64
N GLY A 305 -9.04 -18.10 5.88
CA GLY A 305 -8.20 -18.24 7.07
C GLY A 305 -8.08 -16.98 7.94
N GLY A 306 -8.76 -15.88 7.58
CA GLY A 306 -8.84 -14.69 8.40
C GLY A 306 -9.63 -14.91 9.69
N ALA A 307 -9.18 -14.33 10.81
CA ALA A 307 -9.91 -14.34 12.07
C ALA A 307 -10.99 -13.24 12.10
N PRO A 308 -12.13 -13.41 12.79
CA PRO A 308 -13.18 -12.39 12.85
C PRO A 308 -12.66 -10.99 13.28
N LEU A 309 -12.91 -9.97 12.45
CA LEU A 309 -12.35 -8.62 12.64
C LEU A 309 -12.92 -7.87 13.85
N ILE A 310 -14.23 -8.04 14.12
CA ILE A 310 -14.91 -7.42 15.26
C ILE A 310 -15.65 -8.52 16.04
N VAL A 311 -15.05 -8.92 17.14
CA VAL A 311 -15.57 -9.84 18.16
C VAL A 311 -16.14 -9.06 19.36
N PHE A 312 -15.50 -7.94 19.72
CA PHE A 312 -15.81 -7.15 20.90
C PHE A 312 -16.01 -5.67 20.56
N PRO A 313 -16.83 -4.93 21.33
CA PRO A 313 -17.01 -3.49 21.14
C PRO A 313 -15.71 -2.68 21.12
N ARG A 314 -14.66 -3.11 21.86
CA ARG A 314 -13.35 -2.42 21.90
C ARG A 314 -12.67 -2.28 20.55
N GLN A 315 -12.88 -3.22 19.63
CA GLN A 315 -12.29 -3.14 18.28
C GLN A 315 -12.87 -1.96 17.50
N LYS A 316 -14.09 -1.49 17.82
CA LYS A 316 -14.64 -0.25 17.23
C LYS A 316 -13.87 0.98 17.69
N THR A 317 -13.47 1.06 18.96
CA THR A 317 -12.61 2.15 19.44
C THR A 317 -11.21 2.05 18.82
N LYS A 318 -10.65 0.84 18.76
CA LYS A 318 -9.35 0.58 18.12
C LYS A 318 -9.34 1.04 16.66
N ARG A 319 -10.45 0.85 15.95
CA ARG A 319 -10.61 1.32 14.58
C ARG A 319 -10.51 2.82 14.38
N ILE A 320 -10.90 3.61 15.38
CA ILE A 320 -10.75 5.06 15.30
C ILE A 320 -9.27 5.44 15.37
N TRP A 321 -8.47 4.76 16.20
CA TRP A 321 -7.02 4.95 16.25
C TRP A 321 -6.32 4.60 14.94
N TYR A 322 -6.74 3.51 14.30
CA TYR A 322 -6.20 3.11 13.00
C TYR A 322 -6.60 4.08 11.88
N SER A 323 -7.80 4.65 11.94
CA SER A 323 -8.23 5.73 11.04
C SER A 323 -7.37 6.98 11.22
N LEU A 324 -7.12 7.37 12.47
CA LEU A 324 -6.23 8.49 12.81
C LEU A 324 -4.81 8.25 12.28
N PHE A 325 -4.25 7.07 12.51
CA PHE A 325 -2.90 6.72 12.06
C PHE A 325 -2.79 6.78 10.52
N LEU A 326 -3.76 6.21 9.78
CA LEU A 326 -3.79 6.31 8.32
C LEU A 326 -3.91 7.76 7.84
N GLY A 327 -4.75 8.57 8.48
CA GLY A 327 -4.90 9.99 8.16
C GLY A 327 -3.61 10.79 8.35
N LEU A 328 -2.93 10.60 9.48
CA LEU A 328 -1.62 11.22 9.75
C LEU A 328 -0.58 10.79 8.71
N LEU A 329 -0.56 9.51 8.34
CA LEU A 329 0.40 8.97 7.40
C LEU A 329 0.17 9.53 5.99
N THR A 330 -1.09 9.57 5.56
CA THR A 330 -1.49 10.14 4.27
C THR A 330 -1.14 11.62 4.20
N LEU A 331 -1.35 12.36 5.30
CA LEU A 331 -0.96 13.77 5.39
C LEU A 331 0.55 13.95 5.27
N LYS A 332 1.35 13.11 5.92
CA LYS A 332 2.82 13.13 5.81
C LYS A 332 3.26 12.95 4.35
N GLU A 333 2.82 11.88 3.69
CA GLU A 333 3.22 11.59 2.31
C GLU A 333 2.80 12.71 1.34
N ARG A 334 1.56 13.21 1.45
CA ARG A 334 1.06 14.29 0.57
C ARG A 334 1.79 15.61 0.76
N ARG A 335 2.31 15.91 1.96
CA ARG A 335 3.11 17.11 2.22
C ARG A 335 4.54 17.00 1.68
N SER A 336 5.09 15.79 1.67
CA SER A 336 6.41 15.50 1.09
C SER A 336 6.39 15.44 -0.43
N SER A 337 5.21 15.51 -1.05
CA SER A 337 5.05 15.56 -2.51
C SER A 337 5.67 16.83 -3.10
N SER A 338 6.36 16.67 -4.23
CA SER A 338 6.79 17.81 -5.07
C SER A 338 5.64 18.43 -5.87
N VAL A 339 4.50 17.73 -5.96
CA VAL A 339 3.28 18.17 -6.63
C VAL A 339 2.26 18.55 -5.57
N GLU A 340 1.56 19.67 -5.76
CA GLU A 340 0.48 20.09 -4.87
C GLU A 340 -0.63 19.02 -4.87
N MET A 341 -0.80 18.35 -3.74
CA MET A 341 -1.83 17.35 -3.52
C MET A 341 -2.83 17.86 -2.50
N ASP A 342 -4.11 17.54 -2.72
CA ASP A 342 -5.17 17.88 -1.77
C ASP A 342 -4.94 17.19 -0.43
N GLN A 343 -4.73 17.96 0.64
CA GLN A 343 -4.52 17.48 2.00
C GLN A 343 -5.83 17.34 2.78
N GLN A 344 -6.92 17.92 2.28
CA GLN A 344 -8.19 18.03 3.01
C GLN A 344 -8.77 16.66 3.42
N PRO A 345 -8.78 15.62 2.57
CA PRO A 345 -9.33 14.32 2.99
C PRO A 345 -8.59 13.70 4.18
N ALA A 346 -7.26 13.89 4.25
CA ALA A 346 -6.46 13.39 5.37
C ALA A 346 -6.73 14.19 6.65
N LEU A 347 -6.84 15.51 6.54
CA LEU A 347 -7.19 16.39 7.67
C LEU A 347 -8.60 16.11 8.20
N ASP A 348 -9.58 15.89 7.33
CA ASP A 348 -10.94 15.53 7.70
C ASP A 348 -10.98 14.20 8.45
N LEU A 349 -10.21 13.20 7.99
CA LEU A 349 -10.09 11.90 8.65
C LEU A 349 -9.46 12.04 10.04
N ILE A 350 -8.41 12.85 10.17
CA ILE A 350 -7.75 13.14 11.46
C ILE A 350 -8.75 13.82 12.41
N GLN A 351 -9.37 14.92 11.97
CA GLN A 351 -10.28 15.71 12.80
C GLN A 351 -11.44 14.84 13.30
N LYS A 352 -12.12 14.12 12.39
CA LYS A 352 -13.23 13.23 12.74
C LYS A 352 -12.80 12.14 13.73
N SER A 353 -11.59 11.58 13.55
CA SER A 353 -11.08 10.55 14.44
C SER A 353 -10.81 11.12 15.84
N VAL A 354 -10.19 12.30 15.95
CA VAL A 354 -9.93 12.96 17.24
C VAL A 354 -11.22 13.32 17.96
N GLU A 355 -12.19 13.91 17.25
CA GLU A 355 -13.51 14.24 17.81
C GLU A 355 -14.21 12.98 18.34
N THR A 356 -14.17 11.88 17.57
CA THR A 356 -14.80 10.61 18.00
C THR A 356 -14.05 9.98 19.18
N LEU A 357 -12.72 10.12 19.25
CA LEU A 357 -11.90 9.61 20.36
C LEU A 357 -12.17 10.31 21.68
N ALA A 358 -12.63 11.57 21.67
CA ALA A 358 -12.93 12.31 22.88
C ALA A 358 -13.96 11.56 23.75
N ASP A 359 -15.03 11.09 23.12
CA ASP A 359 -16.18 10.41 23.73
C ASP A 359 -16.13 8.88 23.60
N ALA A 360 -15.05 8.32 23.03
CA ALA A 360 -14.96 6.89 22.80
C ALA A 360 -14.94 6.10 24.13
N PRO A 361 -15.66 4.96 24.19
CA PRO A 361 -15.72 4.13 25.38
C PRO A 361 -14.35 3.54 25.74
N LEU A 362 -14.13 3.45 27.05
CA LEU A 362 -12.97 2.83 27.69
C LEU A 362 -13.42 1.44 28.14
N TYR A 363 -12.71 0.41 27.69
CA TYR A 363 -13.08 -0.99 27.92
C TYR A 363 -12.17 -1.65 28.93
#